data_AF-A0AAU9VCE0-F1
#
_entry.id   AF-A0AAU9VCE0-F1
#
_cell.length_a   1.000
_cell.length_b   1.000
_cell.length_c   1.000
_cell.angle_alpha   90.00
_cell.angle_beta   90.00
_cell.angle_gamma   90.00
#
_symmetry.space_group_name_H-M   'P 1'
#
loop_
_entity.id
_entity.type
_entity.pdbx_description
1 polymer ?
#
loop_
_entity_poly.entity_id
_entity_poly.type
_entity_poly.pdbx_seq_one_letter_code
_entity_poly.pdbx_strand_id
1 'polypeptide(L)'
;MGNLPEQRLQPGYPFYTTGVDYAGPLIALNKRGRGSKTEKVYIAIFICFATKCVHLELVSSLSTDAFLATLNRFIGRRSKPATIFSDNGTQFVGARNELHKFLNQNANSIVSEMSNERIEIHTSICCSYGWILRSKH
;
A
#
# COMPACT_ATOMS: atom_id res chain seq x y z
N MET A 1 1.79 -3.24 33.18
CA MET A 1 1.50 -3.62 31.79
C MET A 1 1.56 -2.36 30.94
N GLY A 2 2.41 -2.29 29.92
CA GLY A 2 2.57 -1.09 29.10
C GLY A 2 1.42 -0.93 28.10
N ASN A 3 0.89 0.29 27.96
CA ASN A 3 -0.17 0.57 27.01
C ASN A 3 0.31 0.30 25.57
N LEU A 4 -0.48 -0.48 24.83
CA LEU A 4 -0.27 -0.69 23.41
C LEU A 4 -0.71 0.58 22.66
N PRO A 5 0.04 1.03 21.64
CA PRO A 5 -0.37 2.16 20.83
C PRO A 5 -1.72 1.89 20.19
N GLU A 6 -2.59 2.91 20.17
CA GLU A 6 -3.99 2.82 19.75
C GLU A 6 -4.16 2.21 18.35
N GLN A 7 -3.20 2.44 17.47
CA GLN A 7 -3.17 1.90 16.11
C GLN A 7 -3.06 0.37 16.05
N ARG A 8 -2.69 -0.31 17.14
CA ARG A 8 -2.78 -1.78 17.27
C ARG A 8 -4.14 -2.26 17.76
N LEU A 9 -4.91 -1.38 18.38
CA LEU A 9 -6.16 -1.72 19.08
C LEU A 9 -7.39 -1.45 18.22
N GLN A 10 -7.24 -0.73 17.10
CA GLN A 10 -8.32 -0.48 16.15
C GLN A 10 -8.65 -1.76 15.35
N PRO A 11 -9.85 -2.35 15.52
CA PRO A 11 -10.28 -3.49 14.73
C PRO A 11 -10.50 -3.07 13.27
N GLY A 12 -9.91 -3.81 12.34
CA GLY A 12 -10.02 -3.56 10.90
C GLY A 12 -9.56 -4.77 10.08
N TYR A 13 -9.76 -4.72 8.76
CA TYR A 13 -9.23 -5.76 7.89
C TYR A 13 -7.68 -5.74 7.88
N PRO A 14 -7.02 -6.87 7.58
CA PRO A 14 -5.56 -6.93 7.53
C PRO A 14 -4.97 -5.83 6.63
N PHE A 15 -3.89 -5.22 7.08
CA PHE A 15 -3.21 -4.10 6.41
C PHE A 15 -4.00 -2.79 6.30
N TYR A 16 -5.11 -2.62 7.03
CA TYR A 16 -5.82 -1.32 7.13
C TYR A 16 -4.88 -0.19 7.55
N THR A 17 -4.12 -0.43 8.62
CA THR A 17 -3.01 0.40 9.06
C THR A 17 -1.71 -0.36 8.86
N THR A 18 -0.85 0.16 8.00
CA THR A 18 0.39 -0.51 7.58
C THR A 18 1.60 0.38 7.82
N GLY A 19 2.67 -0.19 8.36
CA GLY A 19 4.00 0.43 8.32
C GLY A 19 4.76 -0.06 7.09
N VAL A 20 5.57 0.79 6.48
CA VAL A 20 6.49 0.44 5.41
C VAL A 20 7.91 0.87 5.75
N ASP A 21 8.86 -0.03 5.49
CA ASP A 21 10.29 0.22 5.66
C ASP A 21 11.08 -0.48 4.55
N TYR A 22 12.32 -0.04 4.33
CA TYR A 22 13.24 -0.70 3.41
C TYR A 22 14.34 -1.45 4.18
N ALA A 23 14.42 -2.75 3.95
CA ALA A 23 15.64 -3.49 4.28
C ALA A 23 16.69 -3.25 3.21
N GLY A 24 17.93 -3.07 3.70
CA GLY A 24 19.09 -2.53 2.98
C GLY A 24 19.48 -3.23 1.67
N PRO A 25 20.55 -2.73 1.03
CA PRO A 25 20.87 -3.14 -0.32
C PRO A 25 21.34 -4.59 -0.34
N LEU A 26 20.50 -5.45 -0.90
CA LEU A 26 20.88 -6.78 -1.35
C LEU A 26 21.53 -6.67 -2.73
N ILE A 27 22.40 -7.62 -3.04
CA ILE A 27 23.07 -7.69 -4.32
C ILE A 27 22.40 -8.81 -5.11
N ALA A 28 21.72 -8.46 -6.20
CA ALA A 28 21.03 -9.42 -7.06
C ALA A 28 21.55 -9.33 -8.49
N LEU A 29 21.50 -10.46 -9.20
CA LEU A 29 21.79 -10.51 -10.63
C LEU A 29 20.58 -10.00 -11.41
N ASN A 30 20.80 -9.07 -12.33
CA ASN A 30 19.71 -8.48 -13.11
C ASN A 30 19.10 -9.46 -14.15
N LYS A 31 19.87 -10.48 -14.55
CA LYS A 31 19.41 -11.56 -15.43
C LYS A 31 20.20 -12.84 -15.22
N ARG A 32 19.64 -13.97 -15.65
CA ARG A 32 20.34 -15.26 -15.68
C ARG A 32 21.20 -15.37 -16.94
N GLY A 33 22.43 -15.87 -16.83
CA GLY A 33 23.30 -16.21 -17.95
C GLY A 33 24.47 -15.24 -18.22
N ARG A 34 25.14 -15.40 -19.37
CA ARG A 34 26.32 -14.59 -19.75
C ARG A 34 25.97 -13.10 -19.85
N GLY A 35 26.88 -12.25 -19.37
CA GLY A 35 26.70 -10.80 -19.33
C GLY A 35 25.70 -10.32 -18.26
N SER A 36 25.44 -11.15 -17.23
CA SER A 36 24.70 -10.74 -16.05
C SER A 36 25.47 -9.67 -15.28
N LYS A 37 24.77 -8.62 -14.86
CA LYS A 37 25.33 -7.57 -13.99
C LYS A 37 24.68 -7.67 -12.63
N THR A 38 25.48 -7.39 -11.62
CA THR A 38 25.01 -7.28 -10.25
C THR A 38 24.47 -5.89 -9.99
N GLU A 39 23.26 -5.82 -9.45
CA GLU A 39 22.56 -4.59 -9.13
C GLU A 39 22.15 -4.60 -7.65
N LYS A 40 22.12 -3.41 -7.06
CA LYS A 40 21.62 -3.23 -5.70
C LYS A 40 20.10 -3.25 -5.76
N VAL A 41 19.50 -4.13 -4.98
CA VAL A 41 18.05 -4.25 -4.81
C VAL A 41 17.72 -4.11 -3.33
N TYR A 42 16.49 -3.74 -3.05
CA TYR A 42 16.00 -3.50 -1.69
C TYR A 42 14.77 -4.35 -1.45
N ILE A 43 14.44 -4.60 -0.19
CA ILE A 43 13.18 -5.25 0.17
C ILE A 43 12.28 -4.21 0.84
N ALA A 44 11.12 -3.95 0.25
CA ALA A 44 10.07 -3.20 0.92
C ALA A 44 9.35 -4.14 1.89
N ILE A 45 9.31 -3.75 3.16
CA ILE A 45 8.70 -4.48 4.27
C ILE A 45 7.41 -3.77 4.64
N PHE A 46 6.27 -4.38 4.34
CA PHE A 46 4.96 -3.91 4.77
C PHE A 46 4.52 -4.67 6.02
N ILE A 47 4.22 -3.96 7.10
CA ILE A 47 3.84 -4.52 8.39
C ILE A 47 2.42 -4.09 8.74
N CYS A 48 1.50 -5.04 8.89
CA CYS A 48 0.15 -4.76 9.39
C CYS A 48 0.21 -4.44 10.89
N PHE A 49 -0.37 -3.33 11.34
CA PHE A 49 -0.32 -2.96 12.76
C PHE A 49 -1.25 -3.78 13.64
N ALA A 50 -2.42 -4.17 13.11
CA ALA A 50 -3.41 -5.00 13.81
C ALA A 50 -2.92 -6.44 14.04
N THR A 51 -2.49 -7.13 12.97
CA THR A 51 -2.13 -8.56 13.04
C THR A 51 -0.63 -8.84 13.14
N LYS A 52 0.24 -7.83 12.95
CA LYS A 52 1.69 -8.00 12.81
C LYS A 52 2.13 -8.88 11.63
N CYS A 53 1.24 -9.11 10.67
CA CYS A 53 1.60 -9.78 9.41
C CYS A 53 2.61 -8.93 8.63
N VAL A 54 3.63 -9.59 8.09
CA VAL A 54 4.68 -8.97 7.27
C VAL A 54 4.49 -9.42 5.82
N HIS A 55 4.56 -8.47 4.89
CA HIS A 55 4.58 -8.72 3.47
C HIS A 55 5.83 -8.08 2.85
N LEU A 56 6.56 -8.88 2.08
CA LEU A 56 7.84 -8.49 1.50
C LEU A 56 7.71 -8.37 -0.01
N GLU A 57 8.22 -7.28 -0.56
CA GLU A 57 8.29 -7.04 -2.00
C GLU A 57 9.72 -6.64 -2.40
N LEU A 58 10.18 -7.17 -3.52
CA LEU A 58 11.49 -6.82 -4.07
C LEU A 58 11.42 -5.51 -4.85
N VAL A 59 12.34 -4.60 -4.57
CA VAL A 59 12.41 -3.27 -5.18
C VAL A 59 13.76 -3.08 -5.86
N SER A 60 13.75 -2.65 -7.11
CA SER A 60 14.96 -2.48 -7.91
C SER A 60 15.79 -1.26 -7.55
N SER A 61 15.19 -0.22 -6.94
CA SER A 61 15.90 1.01 -6.55
C SER A 61 15.14 1.78 -5.46
N LEU A 62 15.82 2.70 -4.77
CA LEU A 62 15.20 3.64 -3.81
C LEU A 62 14.58 4.87 -4.52
N SER A 63 13.98 4.67 -5.69
CA SER A 63 13.28 5.74 -6.41
C SER A 63 11.79 5.77 -6.02
N THR A 64 11.16 6.93 -6.22
CA THR A 64 9.71 7.09 -6.04
C THR A 64 8.92 6.15 -6.96
N ASP A 65 9.29 6.06 -8.24
CA ASP A 65 8.62 5.21 -9.22
C ASP A 65 8.68 3.72 -8.82
N ALA A 66 9.85 3.25 -8.38
CA ALA A 66 10.01 1.88 -7.92
C ALA A 66 9.17 1.59 -6.66
N PHE A 67 9.03 2.58 -5.76
CA PHE A 67 8.13 2.46 -4.62
C PHE A 67 6.66 2.43 -5.04
N LEU A 68 6.22 3.31 -5.95
CA LEU A 68 4.83 3.32 -6.45
C LEU A 68 4.45 2.01 -7.15
N ALA A 69 5.35 1.49 -7.99
CA ALA A 69 5.16 0.17 -8.62
C ALA A 69 5.06 -0.94 -7.56
N THR A 70 5.86 -0.86 -6.50
CA THR A 70 5.81 -1.81 -5.39
C THR A 70 4.54 -1.70 -4.57
N LEU A 71 4.09 -0.48 -4.29
CA LEU A 71 2.84 -0.22 -3.59
C LEU A 71 1.63 -0.77 -4.38
N ASN A 72 1.61 -0.58 -5.70
CA ASN A 72 0.59 -1.15 -6.57
C ASN A 72 0.57 -2.68 -6.51
N ARG A 73 1.75 -3.34 -6.53
CA ARG A 73 1.84 -4.80 -6.36
C ARG A 73 1.33 -5.25 -4.99
N PHE A 74 1.69 -4.54 -3.93
CA PHE A 74 1.20 -4.83 -2.58
C PHE A 74 -0.32 -4.73 -2.50
N ILE A 75 -0.91 -3.63 -2.99
CA ILE A 75 -2.36 -3.43 -2.98
C ILE A 75 -3.06 -4.51 -3.81
N GLY A 76 -2.51 -4.86 -4.97
CA GLY A 76 -3.07 -5.91 -5.84
C GLY A 76 -3.01 -7.32 -5.24
N ARG A 77 -2.06 -7.61 -4.35
CA ARG A 77 -1.92 -8.92 -3.70
C ARG A 77 -2.55 -9.02 -2.32
N ARG A 78 -2.68 -7.90 -1.62
CA ARG A 78 -3.15 -7.83 -0.24
C ARG A 78 -4.44 -7.02 -0.19
N SER A 79 -4.40 -5.86 0.43
CA SER A 79 -5.54 -4.95 0.52
C SER A 79 -5.02 -3.53 0.36
N LYS A 80 -5.93 -2.64 0.01
CA LYS A 80 -5.65 -1.21 -0.02
C LYS A 80 -5.56 -0.70 1.42
N PRO A 81 -4.39 -0.23 1.89
CA PRO A 81 -4.30 0.37 3.22
C PRO A 81 -5.09 1.68 3.27
N ALA A 82 -5.68 1.99 4.43
CA ALA A 82 -6.25 3.31 4.71
C ALA A 82 -5.17 4.28 5.20
N THR A 83 -4.15 3.78 5.90
CA THR A 83 -3.04 4.59 6.38
C THR A 83 -1.74 3.82 6.24
N ILE A 84 -0.73 4.49 5.67
CA ILE A 84 0.63 3.98 5.55
C ILE A 84 1.55 4.87 6.39
N PHE A 85 2.31 4.25 7.29
CA PHE A 85 3.37 4.89 8.07
C PHE A 85 4.72 4.54 7.43
N SER A 86 5.52 5.54 7.09
CA SER A 86 6.89 5.36 6.62
C SER A 86 7.82 6.29 7.39
N ASP A 87 9.12 6.12 7.23
CA ASP A 87 10.06 7.19 7.56
C ASP A 87 9.97 8.33 6.53
N ASN A 88 10.76 9.39 6.73
CA ASN A 88 10.86 10.54 5.82
C ASN A 88 11.80 10.28 4.63
N GLY A 89 11.98 9.02 4.22
CA GLY A 89 12.72 8.66 3.01
C GLY A 89 12.18 9.44 1.80
N THR A 90 13.09 9.97 0.99
CA THR A 90 12.75 10.84 -0.16
C THR A 90 11.83 10.15 -1.15
N GLN A 91 11.98 8.83 -1.32
CA GLN A 91 11.12 7.99 -2.15
C GLN A 91 9.65 8.00 -1.68
N PHE A 92 9.43 7.96 -0.36
CA PHE A 92 8.08 7.98 0.22
C PHE A 92 7.46 9.37 0.16
N VAL A 93 8.25 10.41 0.44
CA VAL A 93 7.81 11.81 0.32
C VAL A 93 7.44 12.13 -1.14
N GLY A 94 8.27 11.72 -2.10
CA GLY A 94 7.99 11.85 -3.52
C GLY A 94 6.69 11.17 -3.92
N ALA A 95 6.49 9.91 -3.49
CA ALA A 95 5.29 9.14 -3.81
C ALA A 95 4.03 9.77 -3.22
N ARG A 96 4.09 10.28 -1.98
CA ARG A 96 2.99 11.01 -1.35
C ARG A 96 2.61 12.24 -2.17
N ASN A 97 3.60 13.03 -2.59
CA ASN A 97 3.37 14.24 -3.38
C ASN A 97 2.78 13.92 -4.75
N GLU A 98 3.28 12.89 -5.42
CA GLU A 98 2.80 12.46 -6.73
C GLU A 98 1.35 11.96 -6.67
N LEU A 99 1.02 11.12 -5.68
CA LEU A 99 -0.34 10.63 -5.48
C LEU A 99 -1.31 11.78 -5.16
N HIS A 100 -0.89 12.72 -4.31
CA HIS A 100 -1.71 13.88 -3.97
C HIS A 100 -1.94 14.80 -5.17
N LYS A 101 -0.90 15.00 -6.01
CA LYS A 101 -1.01 15.75 -7.26
C LYS A 101 -1.98 15.07 -8.23
N PHE A 102 -1.85 13.76 -8.42
CA PHE A 102 -2.73 12.97 -9.27
C PHE A 102 -4.19 13.08 -8.82
N LEU A 103 -4.46 12.90 -7.53
CA LEU A 103 -5.82 13.00 -6.99
C LEU A 103 -6.40 14.42 -7.17
N ASN A 104 -5.64 15.46 -6.87
CA ASN A 104 -6.10 16.84 -7.04
C ASN A 104 -6.40 17.20 -8.50
N GLN A 105 -5.60 16.68 -9.44
CA GLN A 105 -5.78 16.97 -10.87
C GLN A 105 -6.94 16.19 -11.48
N ASN A 106 -7.20 14.97 -11.01
CA ASN A 106 -8.13 14.05 -11.67
C ASN A 106 -9.41 13.78 -10.87
N ALA A 107 -9.56 14.26 -9.63
CA ALA A 107 -10.72 13.96 -8.77
C ALA A 107 -12.07 14.19 -9.48
N ASN A 108 -12.24 15.35 -10.11
CA ASN A 108 -13.49 15.68 -10.80
C ASN A 108 -13.72 14.78 -12.02
N SER A 109 -12.67 14.47 -12.80
CA SER A 109 -12.76 13.58 -13.96
C SER A 109 -13.18 12.18 -13.53
N ILE A 110 -12.49 11.63 -12.53
CA ILE A 110 -12.74 10.28 -11.99
C ILE A 110 -14.18 10.16 -11.48
N VAL A 111 -14.67 11.15 -10.72
CA VAL A 111 -16.06 11.15 -10.23
C VAL A 111 -17.07 11.23 -11.40
N SER A 112 -16.79 12.07 -12.39
CA SER A 112 -17.67 12.20 -13.56
C SER A 112 -17.72 10.93 -14.42
N GLU A 113 -16.57 10.28 -14.65
CA GLU A 113 -16.45 9.04 -15.40
C GLU A 113 -17.14 7.88 -14.67
N MET A 114 -16.89 7.71 -13.37
CA MET A 114 -17.58 6.68 -12.57
C MET A 114 -19.10 6.85 -12.61
N SER A 115 -19.58 8.10 -12.56
CA SER A 115 -21.02 8.40 -12.67
C SER A 115 -21.57 8.03 -14.04
N ASN A 116 -20.83 8.34 -15.12
CA ASN A 116 -21.21 8.01 -16.50
C ASN A 116 -21.23 6.49 -16.77
N GLU A 117 -20.30 5.75 -16.17
CA GLU A 117 -20.21 4.29 -16.27
C GLU A 117 -21.18 3.57 -15.33
N ARG A 118 -22.01 4.31 -14.56
CA ARG A 118 -22.93 3.79 -13.53
C ARG A 118 -22.22 2.92 -12.49
N ILE A 119 -20.96 3.25 -12.19
CA ILE A 119 -20.18 2.58 -11.15
C ILE A 119 -20.55 3.21 -9.81
N GLU A 120 -21.45 2.56 -9.07
CA GLU A 120 -21.82 2.97 -7.71
C GLU A 120 -20.88 2.36 -6.67
N ILE A 121 -19.94 3.17 -6.17
CA ILE A 121 -19.08 2.78 -5.05
C ILE A 121 -19.87 2.93 -3.75
N HIS A 122 -20.32 1.80 -3.20
CA HIS A 122 -20.85 1.76 -1.84
C HIS A 122 -19.68 1.77 -0.85
N THR A 123 -19.46 2.91 -0.19
CA THR A 123 -18.55 2.98 0.95
C THR A 123 -19.26 2.39 2.17
N SER A 124 -19.12 1.08 2.38
CA SER A 124 -19.30 0.56 3.73
C SER A 124 -18.21 1.20 4.59
N ILE A 125 -18.57 2.20 5.40
CA ILE A 125 -17.85 2.48 6.64
C ILE A 125 -17.89 1.15 7.40
N CYS A 126 -16.85 0.35 7.27
CA CYS A 126 -16.64 -0.81 8.13
C CYS A 126 -16.11 -0.28 9.47
N CYS A 127 -16.88 0.60 10.09
CA CYS A 127 -16.73 1.05 11.45
C CYS A 127 -18.13 0.95 12.07
N SER A 128 -18.25 0.06 13.05
CA SER A 128 -19.45 -0.28 13.82
C SER A 128 -20.34 -1.41 13.27
N TYR A 129 -20.02 -2.64 13.73
CA TYR A 129 -20.94 -3.74 14.04
C TYR A 129 -22.08 -4.10 13.07
N GLY A 130 -22.08 -5.37 12.62
CA GLY A 130 -23.31 -6.10 12.28
C GLY A 130 -23.47 -6.48 10.81
N TRP A 131 -22.72 -7.49 10.37
CA TRP A 131 -23.06 -8.23 9.15
C TRP A 131 -24.18 -9.23 9.46
N ILE A 132 -25.43 -8.92 9.09
CA ILE A 132 -26.45 -9.94 8.78
C ILE A 132 -26.97 -9.67 7.37
N LEU A 133 -26.51 -10.54 6.47
CA LEU A 133 -27.18 -11.12 5.31
C LEU A 133 -28.19 -10.24 4.55
N ARG A 134 -27.79 -9.89 3.33
CA ARG A 134 -28.70 -9.65 2.22
C ARG A 134 -29.04 -11.00 1.57
N SER A 135 -30.29 -11.43 1.64
CA SER A 135 -30.93 -12.26 0.61
C SER A 135 -32.16 -11.47 0.17
N LYS A 136 -32.20 -10.87 -1.02
CA LYS A 136 -32.85 -11.48 -2.19
C LYS A 136 -34.07 -12.32 -1.78
N HIS A 137 -35.21 -11.67 -1.55
CA HIS A 137 -36.37 -11.69 -2.43
C HIS A 137 -37.28 -10.50 -2.12
#